data_AF-A0A3N5KBA6-F1
#
_entry.id   AF-A0A3N5KBA6-F1
#
_cell.length_a   1.000
_cell.length_b   1.000
_cell.length_c   1.000
_cell.angle_alpha   90.00
_cell.angle_beta   90.00
_cell.angle_gamma   90.00
#
_symmetry.space_group_name_H-M   'P 1'
#
loop_
_entity.id
_entity.type
_entity.pdbx_description
1 polymer ?
#
loop_
_entity_poly.entity_id
_entity_poly.type
_entity_poly.pdbx_seq_one_letter_code
_entity_poly.pdbx_strand_id
1 'polypeptide(L)'
;MAKRHPNGPRPRRGCAMRLRAGPHAAAIRRARARGTSSPASLGFGLCAIGLALTGLVWAGEPASVTETLLKAKPAVAIVMTEVSAEVRLACPDGSPQRVVPPPLREHGTGFLIAPDGYVVTNGHVVQAYHESNEAELRRTMLRQAIAQACLPGAVAGEQRRQAIDALLEPVGSSGTVELRKTLTVVLANRERFAAEVKAYSPPLAERPGKRTPSAGGAAAESGKDVAILKIDARNLPTLVLGDSDRVQLGQPVHLLGFPGVVMYHDLLDKRSAVEASITSGRISSVRADARGAPVIQTDA
;
A
#
# COMPACT_ATOMS: atom_id res chain seq x y z
N MET A 1 5.28 31.09 61.72
CA MET A 1 6.09 31.81 60.72
C MET A 1 5.93 31.08 59.38
N ALA A 2 4.89 31.32 58.57
CA ALA A 2 4.65 32.48 57.70
C ALA A 2 5.77 32.75 56.68
N LYS A 3 5.61 32.22 55.45
CA LYS A 3 5.90 32.94 54.20
C LYS A 3 5.01 32.42 53.08
N ARG A 4 4.07 33.29 52.68
CA ARG A 4 3.22 33.22 51.48
C ARG A 4 3.99 33.82 50.29
N HIS A 5 3.82 33.29 49.08
CA HIS A 5 3.36 34.03 47.87
C HIS A 5 3.44 33.16 46.59
N PRO A 6 2.72 33.49 45.50
CA PRO A 6 1.82 32.57 44.81
C PRO A 6 2.10 32.47 43.29
N ASN A 7 1.34 31.63 42.59
CA ASN A 7 0.62 31.94 41.33
C ASN A 7 0.33 30.66 40.54
N GLY A 8 -0.89 30.14 40.72
CA GLY A 8 -1.52 29.25 39.74
C GLY A 8 -2.28 30.07 38.70
N PRO A 9 -2.34 29.66 37.43
CA PRO A 9 -3.17 30.32 36.44
C PRO A 9 -4.64 29.91 36.60
N ARG A 10 -5.51 30.90 36.78
CA ARG A 10 -6.98 30.76 36.74
C ARG A 10 -7.49 30.75 35.28
N PRO A 11 -8.68 30.16 35.04
CA PRO A 11 -9.18 29.82 33.71
C PRO A 11 -9.68 31.05 32.95
N ARG A 12 -9.37 31.13 31.66
CA ARG A 12 -9.97 32.10 30.75
C ARG A 12 -11.40 31.67 30.41
N ARG A 13 -12.38 32.43 30.92
CA ARG A 13 -13.72 32.52 30.34
C ARG A 13 -13.62 33.31 29.04
N GLY A 14 -14.10 32.73 27.95
CA GLY A 14 -14.16 33.37 26.63
C GLY A 14 -15.36 32.85 25.85
N CYS A 15 -16.41 33.66 25.84
CA CYS A 15 -17.56 33.72 24.94
C CYS A 15 -17.95 32.48 24.11
N ALA A 16 -19.08 31.88 24.51
CA ALA A 16 -20.01 31.23 23.60
C ALA A 16 -20.56 32.26 22.60
N MET A 17 -20.22 32.12 21.31
CA MET A 17 -20.88 32.83 20.23
C MET A 17 -21.89 31.87 19.58
N ARG A 18 -23.15 32.01 19.99
CA ARG A 18 -24.32 31.47 19.29
C ARG A 18 -24.40 32.13 17.91
N LEU A 19 -24.20 31.38 16.84
CA LEU A 19 -24.60 31.83 15.51
C LEU A 19 -26.13 31.70 15.40
N ARG A 20 -26.79 32.87 15.44
CA ARG A 20 -28.21 33.03 15.13
C ARG A 20 -28.43 32.74 13.65
N ALA A 21 -29.39 31.86 13.37
CA ALA A 21 -30.11 31.82 12.10
C ALA A 21 -30.88 33.13 11.94
N GLY A 22 -30.72 33.77 10.78
CA GLY A 22 -31.48 34.95 10.34
C GLY A 22 -31.94 34.74 8.90
N PRO A 23 -33.15 35.20 8.55
CA PRO A 23 -33.88 34.70 7.38
C PRO A 23 -33.60 35.52 6.13
N HIS A 24 -33.45 34.86 4.98
CA HIS A 24 -33.68 35.50 3.68
C HIS A 24 -34.61 34.63 2.85
N ALA A 25 -35.91 34.85 3.09
CA ALA A 25 -36.95 34.57 2.13
C ALA A 25 -36.86 35.62 1.02
N ALA A 26 -36.53 35.21 -0.20
CA ALA A 26 -36.70 36.02 -1.40
C ALA A 26 -37.90 35.48 -2.19
N ALA A 27 -38.85 36.39 -2.40
CA ALA A 27 -40.21 36.12 -2.82
C ALA A 27 -40.32 35.75 -4.30
N ILE A 28 -41.06 34.67 -4.56
CA ILE A 28 -41.56 34.28 -5.87
C ILE A 28 -42.70 35.23 -6.25
N ARG A 29 -42.44 36.17 -7.19
CA ARG A 29 -43.49 36.94 -7.84
C ARG A 29 -44.23 36.06 -8.85
N ARG A 30 -45.43 35.60 -8.48
CA ARG A 30 -46.43 35.04 -9.40
C ARG A 30 -47.09 36.18 -10.17
N ALA A 31 -46.86 36.25 -11.48
CA ALA A 31 -47.66 37.05 -12.39
C ALA A 31 -49.02 36.38 -12.60
N ARG A 32 -50.09 37.16 -12.42
CA ARG A 32 -51.49 36.76 -12.51
C ARG A 32 -52.01 37.24 -13.87
N ALA A 33 -52.22 36.34 -14.82
CA ALA A 33 -53.00 36.62 -16.04
C ALA A 33 -54.43 36.09 -15.84
N ARG A 34 -55.44 36.95 -16.06
CA ARG A 34 -56.87 36.58 -16.07
C ARG A 34 -57.38 36.60 -17.51
N GLY A 35 -58.21 35.59 -17.81
CA GLY A 35 -59.28 35.62 -18.82
C GLY A 35 -58.82 35.48 -20.27
N THR A 36 -59.52 34.78 -21.19
CA THR A 36 -60.83 34.11 -21.20
C THR A 36 -60.91 33.23 -22.47
N SER A 37 -61.75 32.19 -22.41
CA SER A 37 -62.49 31.52 -23.51
C SER A 37 -61.77 30.83 -24.70
N SER A 38 -61.98 29.51 -24.77
CA SER A 38 -61.94 28.56 -25.92
C SER A 38 -62.94 28.92 -27.05
N PRO A 39 -63.07 28.19 -28.19
CA PRO A 39 -62.38 26.93 -28.62
C PRO A 39 -61.94 26.84 -30.12
N ALA A 40 -61.18 25.78 -30.41
CA ALA A 40 -61.12 24.93 -31.63
C ALA A 40 -61.00 25.52 -33.05
N SER A 41 -59.95 25.11 -33.78
CA SER A 41 -60.05 24.51 -35.14
C SER A 41 -58.68 24.10 -35.72
N LEU A 42 -58.68 23.00 -36.47
CA LEU A 42 -57.57 22.44 -37.27
C LEU A 42 -57.10 23.40 -38.38
N GLY A 43 -55.82 23.33 -38.74
CA GLY A 43 -55.31 23.89 -40.00
C GLY A 43 -53.83 23.57 -40.26
N PHE A 44 -53.57 22.82 -41.32
CA PHE A 44 -52.26 22.55 -41.93
C PHE A 44 -51.54 23.86 -42.35
N GLY A 45 -50.21 23.91 -42.22
CA GLY A 45 -49.40 24.99 -42.80
C GLY A 45 -47.89 24.75 -42.66
N LEU A 46 -47.25 24.44 -43.78
CA LEU A 46 -45.83 24.13 -43.97
C LEU A 46 -44.90 25.36 -43.79
N CYS A 47 -43.61 25.07 -43.60
CA CYS A 47 -42.42 25.92 -43.83
C CYS A 47 -41.96 26.89 -42.73
N ALA A 48 -40.86 26.52 -42.04
CA ALA A 48 -39.76 27.45 -41.75
C ALA A 48 -38.45 26.71 -41.37
N ILE A 49 -37.54 26.68 -42.35
CA ILE A 49 -36.10 27.01 -42.23
C ILE A 49 -35.26 26.16 -41.25
N GLY A 50 -34.47 25.27 -41.83
CA GLY A 50 -33.33 24.66 -41.18
C GLY A 50 -32.20 25.66 -40.93
N LEU A 51 -31.63 25.59 -39.72
CA LEU A 51 -30.26 26.02 -39.45
C LEU A 51 -29.59 24.93 -38.60
N ALA A 52 -29.11 23.90 -39.28
CA ALA A 52 -28.21 22.92 -38.69
C ALA A 52 -26.80 23.51 -38.67
N LEU A 53 -26.44 24.13 -37.55
CA LEU A 53 -25.05 24.34 -37.15
C LEU A 53 -24.87 23.62 -35.83
N THR A 54 -24.82 22.30 -35.93
CA THR A 54 -24.24 21.44 -34.89
C THR A 54 -22.79 21.88 -34.72
N GLY A 55 -22.52 22.59 -33.62
CA GLY A 55 -21.16 22.78 -33.14
C GLY A 55 -20.54 21.40 -33.00
N LEU A 56 -19.46 21.18 -33.73
CA LEU A 56 -18.63 19.99 -33.63
C LEU A 56 -17.96 20.07 -32.23
N VAL A 57 -18.64 19.53 -31.22
CA VAL A 57 -18.00 19.24 -29.94
C VAL A 57 -17.05 18.09 -30.24
N TRP A 58 -15.76 18.40 -30.39
CA TRP A 58 -14.70 17.41 -30.26
C TRP A 58 -14.62 17.01 -28.78
N ALA A 59 -15.56 16.19 -28.34
CA ALA A 59 -15.32 15.34 -27.21
C ALA A 59 -14.30 14.31 -27.70
N GLY A 60 -13.03 14.50 -27.36
CA GLY A 60 -12.02 13.46 -27.55
C GLY A 60 -12.59 12.17 -26.95
N GLU A 61 -12.57 11.09 -27.72
CA GLU A 61 -13.05 9.80 -27.23
C GLU A 61 -12.34 9.48 -25.91
N PRO A 62 -13.05 9.03 -24.87
CA PRO A 62 -12.39 8.57 -23.66
C PRO A 62 -11.38 7.50 -24.08
N ALA A 63 -10.10 7.72 -23.75
CA ALA A 63 -9.02 6.78 -24.03
C ALA A 63 -9.53 5.38 -23.68
N SER A 64 -9.41 4.45 -24.65
CA SER A 64 -9.92 3.10 -24.43
C SER A 64 -9.27 2.53 -23.15
N VAL A 65 -10.02 1.71 -22.40
CA VAL A 65 -9.48 1.04 -21.20
C VAL A 65 -8.15 0.34 -21.54
N THR A 66 -8.08 -0.28 -22.72
CA THR A 66 -6.88 -0.90 -23.27
C THR A 66 -5.71 0.09 -23.38
N GLU A 67 -5.93 1.28 -23.92
CA GLU A 67 -4.89 2.31 -24.04
C GLU A 67 -4.36 2.75 -22.67
N THR A 68 -5.26 2.93 -21.70
CA THR A 68 -4.88 3.29 -20.32
C THR A 68 -4.03 2.20 -19.68
N LEU A 69 -4.41 0.93 -19.86
CA LEU A 69 -3.64 -0.21 -19.36
C LEU A 69 -2.28 -0.32 -20.04
N LEU A 70 -2.20 -0.11 -21.36
CA LEU A 70 -0.93 -0.11 -22.10
C LEU A 70 0.02 1.00 -21.63
N LYS A 71 -0.50 2.16 -21.25
CA LYS A 71 0.28 3.25 -20.65
C LYS A 71 0.67 2.98 -19.20
N ALA A 72 -0.17 2.27 -18.45
CA ALA A 72 0.05 1.98 -17.04
C ALA A 72 1.05 0.85 -16.79
N LYS A 73 0.98 -0.26 -17.55
CA LYS A 73 1.82 -1.46 -17.34
C LYS A 73 3.34 -1.17 -17.22
N PRO A 74 3.95 -0.30 -18.06
CA PRO A 74 5.38 0.00 -17.95
C PRO A 74 5.78 0.66 -16.61
N ALA A 75 4.85 1.31 -15.92
CA ALA A 75 5.07 1.96 -14.63
C ALA A 75 4.89 1.00 -13.43
N VAL A 76 4.61 -0.28 -13.67
CA VAL A 76 4.45 -1.32 -12.64
C VAL A 76 5.75 -2.12 -12.55
N ALA A 77 6.28 -2.25 -11.34
CA ALA A 77 7.57 -2.87 -11.06
C ALA A 77 7.45 -3.97 -10.01
N ILE A 78 8.40 -4.91 -10.00
CA ILE A 78 8.54 -5.87 -8.91
C ILE A 78 9.44 -5.24 -7.86
N VAL A 79 9.00 -5.26 -6.61
CA VAL A 79 9.84 -4.91 -5.45
C VAL A 79 10.26 -6.20 -4.78
N MET A 80 11.57 -6.38 -4.61
CA MET A 80 12.17 -7.57 -4.03
C MET A 80 13.04 -7.16 -2.86
N THR A 81 12.73 -7.70 -1.68
CA THR A 81 13.61 -7.65 -0.51
C THR A 81 14.21 -9.02 -0.29
N GLU A 82 15.52 -9.09 -0.13
CA GLU A 82 16.20 -10.32 0.25
C GLU A 82 17.10 -10.07 1.46
N VAL A 83 16.93 -10.89 2.49
CA VAL A 83 17.85 -10.99 3.63
C VAL A 83 18.55 -12.34 3.51
N SER A 84 19.85 -12.31 3.27
CA SER A 84 20.72 -13.48 3.30
C SER A 84 21.65 -13.42 4.50
N ALA A 85 22.26 -14.54 4.85
CA ALA A 85 23.23 -14.60 5.93
C ALA A 85 24.35 -15.58 5.61
N GLU A 86 25.56 -15.27 6.07
CA GLU A 86 26.60 -16.26 6.30
C GLU A 86 26.64 -16.59 7.79
N VAL A 87 26.48 -17.86 8.13
CA VAL A 87 26.49 -18.33 9.53
C VAL A 87 27.69 -19.23 9.74
N ARG A 88 28.52 -18.91 10.74
CA ARG A 88 29.56 -19.80 11.25
C ARG A 88 29.13 -20.27 12.63
N LEU A 89 29.16 -21.57 12.87
CA LEU A 89 28.72 -22.18 14.14
C LEU A 89 29.48 -23.47 14.41
N ALA A 90 29.44 -23.96 15.64
CA ALA A 90 29.89 -25.32 15.97
C ALA A 90 28.65 -26.17 16.33
N CYS A 91 28.54 -27.36 15.72
CA CYS A 91 27.49 -28.30 16.10
C CYS A 91 27.81 -28.98 17.45
N PRO A 92 26.83 -29.65 18.10
CA PRO A 92 27.04 -30.30 19.40
C PRO A 92 28.15 -31.37 19.42
N ASP A 93 28.49 -31.93 18.27
CA ASP A 93 29.61 -32.85 18.08
C ASP A 93 30.99 -32.14 18.03
N GLY A 94 31.01 -30.82 18.18
CA GLY A 94 32.20 -29.98 18.11
C GLY A 94 32.65 -29.65 16.69
N SER A 95 31.93 -30.11 15.65
CA SER A 95 32.31 -29.85 14.26
C SER A 95 32.03 -28.38 13.88
N PRO A 96 33.03 -27.65 13.34
CA PRO A 96 32.82 -26.31 12.85
C PRO A 96 32.07 -26.34 11.50
N GLN A 97 31.05 -25.50 11.38
CA GLN A 97 30.20 -25.40 10.20
C GLN A 97 30.18 -23.97 9.68
N ARG A 98 30.22 -23.82 8.36
CA ARG A 98 29.96 -22.57 7.65
C ARG A 98 28.80 -22.81 6.69
N VAL A 99 27.70 -22.12 6.92
CA VAL A 99 26.42 -22.39 6.27
C VAL A 99 25.85 -21.09 5.73
N VAL A 100 25.29 -21.15 4.53
CA VAL A 100 24.46 -20.09 3.97
C VAL A 100 23.03 -20.62 3.98
N PRO A 101 22.20 -20.29 4.99
CA PRO A 101 20.81 -20.72 5.04
C PRO A 101 20.01 -20.12 3.87
N PRO A 102 18.86 -20.71 3.52
CA PRO A 102 17.97 -20.13 2.52
C PRO A 102 17.58 -18.69 2.89
N PRO A 103 17.71 -17.72 1.97
CA PRO A 103 17.43 -16.33 2.28
C PRO A 103 15.95 -16.10 2.53
N LEU A 104 15.64 -15.10 3.36
CA LEU A 104 14.28 -14.60 3.52
C LEU A 104 14.01 -13.64 2.36
N ARG A 105 12.96 -13.93 1.60
CA ARG A 105 12.55 -13.12 0.45
C ARG A 105 11.14 -12.64 0.63
N GLU A 106 10.94 -11.35 0.39
CA GLU A 106 9.63 -10.74 0.25
C GLU A 106 9.55 -10.14 -1.15
N HIS A 107 8.43 -10.40 -1.81
CA HIS A 107 8.15 -9.90 -3.15
C HIS A 107 6.84 -9.13 -3.13
N GLY A 108 6.82 -8.00 -3.80
CA GLY A 108 5.64 -7.17 -3.91
C GLY A 108 5.59 -6.43 -5.24
N THR A 109 4.52 -5.65 -5.39
CA THR A 109 4.34 -4.74 -6.51
C THR A 109 4.77 -3.33 -6.10
N GLY A 110 5.44 -2.64 -7.00
CA GLY A 110 5.76 -1.23 -6.90
C GLY A 110 5.15 -0.44 -8.05
N PHE A 111 4.81 0.81 -7.80
CA PHE A 111 4.30 1.73 -8.81
C PHE A 111 5.21 2.94 -8.94
N LEU A 112 5.72 3.19 -10.13
CA LEU A 112 6.48 4.39 -10.45
C LEU A 112 5.53 5.60 -10.44
N ILE A 113 5.80 6.55 -9.54
CA ILE A 113 4.96 7.75 -9.34
C ILE A 113 5.66 9.04 -9.76
N ALA A 114 6.97 8.98 -10.05
CA ALA A 114 7.73 10.12 -10.53
C ALA A 114 8.82 9.70 -11.53
N PRO A 115 9.07 10.48 -12.59
CA PRO A 115 9.92 10.09 -13.71
C PRO A 115 11.41 10.04 -13.32
N ASP A 116 11.76 10.57 -12.16
CA ASP A 116 13.08 10.55 -11.54
C ASP A 116 13.26 9.39 -10.54
N GLY A 117 12.36 8.40 -10.52
CA GLY A 117 12.61 7.12 -9.85
C GLY A 117 11.97 6.95 -8.47
N TYR A 118 10.90 7.67 -8.15
CA TYR A 118 10.10 7.37 -6.96
C TYR A 118 9.13 6.22 -7.20
N VAL A 119 9.10 5.26 -6.28
CA VAL A 119 8.25 4.07 -6.33
C VAL A 119 7.42 3.99 -5.05
N VAL A 120 6.11 3.78 -5.16
CA VAL A 120 5.23 3.40 -4.05
C VAL A 120 5.11 1.88 -3.95
N THR A 121 5.17 1.33 -2.75
CA THR A 121 4.89 -0.08 -2.48
C THR A 121 4.31 -0.25 -1.07
N ASN A 122 3.98 -1.48 -0.68
CA ASN A 122 3.56 -1.75 0.68
C ASN A 122 4.74 -1.73 1.66
N GLY A 123 4.46 -1.36 2.92
CA GLY A 123 5.45 -1.31 3.99
C GLY A 123 6.01 -2.70 4.30
N HIS A 124 5.16 -3.71 4.42
CA HIS A 124 5.58 -5.08 4.74
C HIS A 124 6.59 -5.64 3.73
N VAL A 125 6.47 -5.28 2.44
CA VAL A 125 7.37 -5.73 1.36
C VAL A 125 8.82 -5.34 1.64
N VAL A 126 9.04 -4.20 2.30
CA VAL A 126 10.38 -3.67 2.59
C VAL A 126 10.73 -3.73 4.08
N GLN A 127 9.85 -4.25 4.92
CA GLN A 127 10.03 -4.29 6.38
C GLN A 127 11.29 -5.06 6.78
N ALA A 128 11.54 -6.21 6.13
CA ALA A 128 12.73 -7.03 6.38
C ALA A 128 14.05 -6.28 6.05
N TYR A 129 13.99 -5.33 5.11
CA TYR A 129 15.13 -4.47 4.74
C TYR A 129 15.27 -3.25 5.67
N HIS A 130 14.17 -2.53 5.91
CA HIS A 130 14.16 -1.21 6.56
C HIS A 130 14.32 -1.25 8.08
N GLU A 131 13.47 -2.00 8.78
CA GLU A 131 13.25 -1.82 10.22
C GLU A 131 13.30 -3.13 11.00
N SER A 132 13.62 -4.23 10.32
CA SER A 132 13.67 -5.54 10.93
C SER A 132 14.57 -5.55 12.17
N ASN A 133 14.01 -6.05 13.27
CA ASN A 133 14.74 -6.40 14.47
C ASN A 133 15.90 -7.30 14.07
N GLU A 134 17.12 -6.76 13.99
CA GLU A 134 18.25 -7.53 13.50
C GLU A 134 18.52 -8.74 14.38
N ALA A 135 18.20 -8.68 15.66
CA ALA A 135 18.31 -9.82 16.56
C ALA A 135 17.34 -10.94 16.15
N GLU A 136 16.12 -10.60 15.74
CA GLU A 136 15.13 -11.55 15.24
C GLU A 136 15.54 -12.16 13.88
N LEU A 137 16.08 -11.34 12.96
CA LEU A 137 16.63 -11.84 11.70
C LEU A 137 17.83 -12.76 11.95
N ARG A 138 18.77 -12.35 12.82
CA ARG A 138 19.92 -13.18 13.20
C ARG A 138 19.47 -14.49 13.81
N ARG A 139 18.50 -14.46 14.73
CA ARG A 139 17.91 -15.66 15.36
C ARG A 139 17.24 -16.56 14.32
N THR A 140 16.51 -15.99 13.36
CA THR A 140 15.87 -16.74 12.26
C THR A 140 16.90 -17.41 11.37
N MET A 141 17.96 -16.69 10.97
CA MET A 141 19.04 -17.22 10.13
C MET A 141 19.85 -18.31 10.86
N LEU A 142 20.14 -18.09 12.15
CA LEU A 142 20.79 -19.09 12.99
C LEU A 142 19.93 -20.35 13.12
N ARG A 143 18.62 -20.19 13.33
CA ARG A 143 17.66 -21.32 13.39
C ARG A 143 17.73 -22.16 12.10
N GLN A 144 17.72 -21.52 10.93
CA GLN A 144 17.81 -22.19 9.64
C GLN A 144 19.17 -22.89 9.47
N ALA A 145 20.28 -22.24 9.86
CA ALA A 145 21.61 -22.82 9.77
C ALA A 145 21.77 -24.07 10.66
N ILE A 146 21.28 -24.04 11.90
CA ILE A 146 21.25 -25.21 12.80
C ILE A 146 20.46 -26.35 12.16
N ALA A 147 19.27 -26.04 11.63
CA ALA A 147 18.40 -27.03 11.00
C ALA A 147 19.04 -27.69 9.77
N GLN A 148 19.90 -26.97 9.04
CA GLN A 148 20.59 -27.44 7.85
C GLN A 148 21.86 -28.23 8.17
N ALA A 149 22.68 -27.77 9.12
CA ALA A 149 24.01 -28.33 9.37
C ALA A 149 24.08 -29.31 10.55
N CYS A 150 23.37 -29.04 11.65
CA CYS A 150 23.46 -29.87 12.85
C CYS A 150 22.34 -30.93 12.96
N LEU A 151 21.30 -30.82 12.13
CA LEU A 151 20.18 -31.76 12.09
C LEU A 151 19.85 -32.24 10.65
N PRO A 152 20.82 -32.76 9.88
CA PRO A 152 20.57 -33.29 8.53
C PRO A 152 19.90 -34.67 8.61
N GLY A 153 18.59 -34.75 8.90
CA GLY A 153 17.90 -36.05 9.00
C GLY A 153 16.44 -36.04 9.51
N ALA A 154 15.85 -37.24 9.56
CA ALA A 154 14.43 -37.63 9.55
C ALA A 154 13.53 -37.19 10.74
N VAL A 155 13.98 -36.26 11.59
CA VAL A 155 13.09 -35.68 12.59
C VAL A 155 12.19 -34.68 11.86
N ALA A 156 10.91 -35.00 11.75
CA ALA A 156 9.90 -34.16 11.12
C ALA A 156 8.94 -33.60 12.18
N GLY A 157 8.21 -32.54 11.82
CA GLY A 157 7.16 -31.99 12.68
C GLY A 157 7.69 -31.29 13.94
N GLU A 158 7.01 -31.50 15.07
CA GLU A 158 7.24 -30.77 16.31
C GLU A 158 8.57 -31.13 16.98
N GLN A 159 8.97 -32.41 16.94
CA GLN A 159 10.24 -32.88 17.48
C GLN A 159 11.44 -32.17 16.85
N ARG A 160 11.37 -31.89 15.54
CA ARG A 160 12.42 -31.12 14.85
C ARG A 160 12.49 -29.69 15.36
N ARG A 161 11.33 -29.05 15.54
CA ARG A 161 11.25 -27.67 16.04
C ARG A 161 11.85 -27.58 17.46
N GLN A 162 11.45 -28.47 18.35
CA GLN A 162 11.97 -28.54 19.72
C GLN A 162 13.48 -28.78 19.76
N ALA A 163 14.01 -29.68 18.94
CA ALA A 163 15.44 -29.94 18.85
C ALA A 163 16.22 -28.69 18.38
N ILE A 164 15.72 -27.96 17.38
CA ILE A 164 16.35 -26.72 16.94
C ILE A 164 16.30 -25.66 18.04
N ASP A 165 15.15 -25.50 18.72
CA ASP A 165 14.98 -24.54 19.81
C ASP A 165 15.94 -24.81 20.97
N ALA A 166 16.16 -26.07 21.34
CA ALA A 166 17.13 -26.47 22.36
C ALA A 166 18.59 -26.15 21.98
N LEU A 167 18.89 -26.06 20.68
CA LEU A 167 20.23 -25.76 20.16
C LEU A 167 20.48 -24.27 19.95
N LEU A 168 19.44 -23.41 19.92
CA LEU A 168 19.59 -21.99 19.63
C LEU A 168 20.50 -21.26 20.62
N GLU A 169 20.32 -21.50 21.92
CA GLU A 169 21.15 -20.87 22.97
C GLU A 169 22.61 -21.39 22.97
N PRO A 170 22.88 -22.71 23.07
CA PRO A 170 24.26 -23.19 23.13
C PRO A 170 25.04 -22.89 21.86
N VAL A 171 24.43 -23.03 20.68
CA VAL A 171 25.09 -22.75 19.39
C VAL A 171 25.16 -21.24 19.13
N GLY A 172 24.14 -20.48 19.52
CA GLY A 172 24.10 -19.03 19.33
C GLY A 172 25.14 -18.25 20.12
N SER A 173 25.59 -18.79 21.27
CA SER A 173 26.65 -18.16 22.08
C SER A 173 28.04 -18.19 21.43
N SER A 174 28.28 -19.15 20.53
CA SER A 174 29.58 -19.36 19.85
C SER A 174 29.53 -19.06 18.35
N GLY A 175 28.34 -18.96 17.77
CA GLY A 175 28.15 -18.71 16.35
C GLY A 175 28.20 -17.22 15.97
N THR A 176 28.64 -16.94 14.75
CA THR A 176 28.59 -15.60 14.14
C THR A 176 27.61 -15.58 12.98
N VAL A 177 26.73 -14.58 12.93
CA VAL A 177 25.76 -14.37 11.84
C VAL A 177 26.05 -13.05 11.15
N GLU A 178 26.55 -13.12 9.91
CA GLU A 178 26.82 -11.98 9.05
C GLU A 178 25.61 -11.80 8.10
N LEU A 179 24.74 -10.83 8.41
CA LEU A 179 23.56 -10.53 7.59
C LEU A 179 23.93 -9.67 6.36
N ARG A 180 23.31 -9.96 5.23
CA ARG A 180 23.33 -9.11 4.03
C ARG A 180 21.89 -8.87 3.57
N LYS A 181 21.46 -7.61 3.61
CA LYS A 181 20.13 -7.17 3.16
C LYS A 181 20.24 -6.51 1.79
N THR A 182 19.30 -6.78 0.90
CA THR A 182 19.19 -6.13 -0.40
C THR A 182 17.75 -5.73 -0.68
N LEU A 183 17.58 -4.58 -1.33
CA LEU A 183 16.30 -4.08 -1.79
C LEU A 183 16.45 -3.72 -3.26
N THR A 184 15.70 -4.42 -4.11
CA THR A 184 15.79 -4.30 -5.56
C THR A 184 14.42 -3.98 -6.15
N VAL A 185 14.39 -3.02 -7.06
CA VAL A 185 13.24 -2.76 -7.93
C VAL A 185 13.57 -3.28 -9.32
N VAL A 186 12.70 -4.13 -9.87
CA VAL A 186 12.81 -4.68 -11.22
C VAL A 186 11.73 -4.07 -12.08
N LEU A 187 12.14 -3.32 -13.11
CA LEU A 187 11.22 -2.66 -14.04
C LEU A 187 10.69 -3.63 -15.10
N ALA A 188 9.63 -3.23 -15.80
CA ALA A 188 9.03 -4.00 -16.90
C ALA A 188 10.02 -4.32 -18.04
N ASN A 189 11.04 -3.47 -18.25
CA ASN A 189 12.11 -3.71 -19.22
C ASN A 189 13.19 -4.69 -18.71
N ARG A 190 13.03 -5.23 -17.48
CA ARG A 190 13.93 -6.16 -16.77
C ARG A 190 15.19 -5.54 -16.17
N GLU A 191 15.34 -4.23 -16.25
CA GLU A 191 16.40 -3.53 -15.53
C GLU A 191 16.17 -3.62 -14.02
N ARG A 192 17.26 -3.76 -13.27
CA ARG A 192 17.25 -3.95 -11.82
C ARG A 192 17.99 -2.80 -11.18
N PHE A 193 17.36 -2.15 -10.21
CA PHE A 193 17.91 -1.02 -9.50
C PHE A 193 17.96 -1.33 -8.02
N ALA A 194 19.08 -1.01 -7.38
CA ALA A 194 19.11 -0.89 -5.93
C ALA A 194 18.20 0.27 -5.52
N ALA A 195 17.43 0.09 -4.45
CA ALA A 195 16.50 1.10 -3.96
C ALA A 195 16.80 1.51 -2.53
N GLU A 196 16.51 2.77 -2.24
CA GLU A 196 16.58 3.36 -0.91
C GLU A 196 15.16 3.65 -0.41
N VAL A 197 14.90 3.39 0.87
CA VAL A 197 13.62 3.73 1.50
C VAL A 197 13.65 5.21 1.88
N LYS A 198 12.73 6.01 1.33
CA LYS A 198 12.60 7.45 1.61
C LYS A 198 11.52 7.76 2.63
N ALA A 199 10.48 6.94 2.69
CA ALA A 199 9.46 6.99 3.73
C ALA A 199 8.93 5.58 3.99
N TYR A 200 8.60 5.30 5.24
CA TYR A 200 8.11 4.00 5.66
C TYR A 200 6.99 4.17 6.67
N SER A 201 5.97 3.33 6.53
CA SER A 201 4.93 3.12 7.52
C SER A 201 4.70 1.62 7.63
N PRO A 202 4.77 1.03 8.84
CA PRO A 202 4.59 -0.41 9.03
C PRO A 202 3.16 -0.85 8.68
N PRO A 203 2.88 -2.16 8.63
CA PRO A 203 1.50 -2.66 8.60
C PRO A 203 0.74 -2.32 9.89
N LEU A 204 -0.59 -2.38 9.82
CA LEU A 204 -1.44 -2.36 11.02
C LEU A 204 -1.09 -3.56 11.90
N ALA A 205 -0.53 -3.33 13.09
CA ALA A 205 -0.37 -4.38 14.08
C ALA A 205 -1.75 -4.76 14.63
N GLU A 206 -2.32 -5.86 14.16
CA GLU A 206 -3.42 -6.51 14.88
C GLU A 206 -2.84 -7.07 16.18
N ARG A 207 -3.13 -6.41 17.32
CA ARG A 207 -3.01 -7.07 18.63
C ARG A 207 -4.41 -7.49 19.10
N PRO A 208 -4.78 -8.78 19.00
CA PRO A 208 -5.97 -9.29 19.67
C PRO A 208 -5.83 -9.04 21.18
N GLY A 209 -6.74 -8.26 21.76
CA GLY A 209 -6.86 -8.09 23.21
C GLY A 209 -6.08 -6.92 23.86
N LYS A 210 -5.34 -6.08 23.12
CA LYS A 210 -4.68 -4.90 23.72
C LYS A 210 -5.54 -3.65 23.46
N ARG A 211 -6.22 -3.14 24.49
CA ARG A 211 -6.82 -1.79 24.46
C ARG A 211 -5.71 -0.80 24.11
N THR A 212 -5.95 0.04 23.11
CA THR A 212 -5.08 1.18 22.79
C THR A 212 -4.83 1.97 24.07
N PRO A 213 -3.57 2.26 24.46
CA PRO A 213 -3.31 3.14 25.57
C PRO A 213 -3.83 4.53 25.19
N SER A 214 -4.90 4.97 25.85
CA SER A 214 -5.18 6.39 25.96
C SER A 214 -3.96 7.07 26.59
N ALA A 215 -3.54 8.18 25.99
CA ALA A 215 -2.51 9.11 26.43
C ALA A 215 -1.06 8.81 26.01
N GLY A 216 -0.63 9.54 24.98
CA GLY A 216 0.62 10.32 24.94
C GLY A 216 1.92 9.63 25.32
N GLY A 217 2.62 9.07 24.34
CA GLY A 217 4.04 8.76 24.45
C GLY A 217 4.48 7.67 23.46
N ALA A 218 5.37 8.06 22.52
CA ALA A 218 6.10 7.25 21.54
C ALA A 218 5.24 6.53 20.47
N ALA A 219 5.26 7.09 19.25
CA ALA A 219 4.78 6.53 17.99
C ALA A 219 3.50 5.68 18.11
N ALA A 220 2.33 6.35 18.07
CA ALA A 220 1.08 5.66 17.76
C ALA A 220 1.36 4.79 16.54
N GLU A 221 1.26 3.46 16.67
CA GLU A 221 1.64 2.48 15.64
C GLU A 221 0.74 2.65 14.41
N SER A 222 0.99 3.70 13.62
CA SER A 222 0.12 4.31 12.62
C SER A 222 0.21 3.62 11.26
N GLY A 223 0.39 2.30 11.27
CA GLY A 223 0.79 1.57 10.09
C GLY A 223 -0.23 1.66 8.94
N LYS A 224 0.00 2.49 7.94
CA LYS A 224 -0.74 2.52 6.65
C LYS A 224 -0.29 1.42 5.69
N ASP A 225 0.71 0.62 6.07
CA ASP A 225 1.37 -0.38 5.22
C ASP A 225 1.85 0.18 3.88
N VAL A 226 2.59 1.29 3.92
CA VAL A 226 3.10 1.98 2.71
C VAL A 226 4.58 2.32 2.87
N ALA A 227 5.33 2.18 1.80
CA ALA A 227 6.70 2.67 1.68
C ALA A 227 6.89 3.46 0.37
N ILE A 228 7.73 4.50 0.45
CA ILE A 228 8.23 5.24 -0.70
C ILE A 228 9.69 4.87 -0.90
N LEU A 229 10.02 4.40 -2.10
CA LEU A 229 11.37 4.02 -2.50
C LEU A 229 11.92 5.01 -3.53
N LYS A 230 13.25 5.08 -3.61
CA LYS A 230 13.97 5.82 -4.64
C LYS A 230 14.97 4.89 -5.34
N ILE A 231 14.91 4.87 -6.67
CA ILE A 231 15.92 4.24 -7.54
C ILE A 231 16.70 5.29 -8.32
N ASP A 232 17.94 4.99 -8.69
CA ASP A 232 18.77 5.89 -9.49
C ASP A 232 18.51 5.68 -10.99
N ALA A 233 17.42 6.28 -11.48
CA ALA A 233 17.00 6.26 -12.87
C ALA A 233 16.19 7.52 -13.21
N ARG A 234 16.08 7.84 -14.50
CA ARG A 234 15.39 9.03 -15.02
C ARG A 234 14.57 8.68 -16.27
N ASN A 235 13.66 9.58 -16.64
CA ASN A 235 12.77 9.43 -17.80
C ASN A 235 11.94 8.14 -17.75
N LEU A 236 11.53 7.75 -16.53
CA LEU A 236 10.74 6.55 -16.32
C LEU A 236 9.26 6.78 -16.64
N PRO A 237 8.53 5.73 -17.09
CA PRO A 237 7.08 5.77 -17.15
C PRO A 237 6.49 5.90 -15.75
N THR A 238 5.42 6.68 -15.60
CA THR A 238 4.81 6.94 -14.29
C THR A 238 3.30 6.85 -14.33
N LEU A 239 2.72 6.39 -13.23
CA LEU A 239 1.30 6.51 -12.99
C LEU A 239 0.95 7.91 -12.49
N VAL A 240 -0.14 8.45 -13.03
CA VAL A 240 -0.76 9.67 -12.51
C VAL A 240 -1.61 9.28 -11.31
N LEU A 241 -1.40 9.96 -10.18
CA LEU A 241 -2.21 9.75 -8.98
C LEU A 241 -3.60 10.38 -9.14
N GLY A 242 -4.63 9.59 -8.85
CA GLY A 242 -6.02 10.04 -8.81
C GLY A 242 -6.44 10.55 -7.43
N ASP A 243 -7.63 11.14 -7.38
CA ASP A 243 -8.30 11.58 -6.15
C ASP A 243 -9.22 10.46 -5.64
N SER A 244 -8.86 9.86 -4.50
CA SER A 244 -9.63 8.76 -3.90
C SER A 244 -10.99 9.18 -3.37
N ASP A 245 -11.20 10.47 -3.08
CA ASP A 245 -12.49 10.95 -2.53
C ASP A 245 -13.59 10.98 -3.60
N ARG A 246 -13.20 10.86 -4.88
CA ARG A 246 -14.11 10.82 -6.03
C ARG A 246 -14.52 9.41 -6.43
N VAL A 247 -13.99 8.40 -5.76
CA VAL A 247 -14.31 7.00 -6.02
C VAL A 247 -15.77 6.72 -5.70
N GLN A 248 -16.47 6.06 -6.64
CA GLN A 248 -17.89 5.73 -6.50
C GLN A 248 -18.12 4.22 -6.50
N LEU A 249 -19.17 3.79 -5.78
CA LEU A 249 -19.62 2.40 -5.80
C LEU A 249 -20.00 1.98 -7.22
N GLY A 250 -19.59 0.77 -7.60
CA GLY A 250 -19.79 0.23 -8.94
C GLY A 250 -18.86 0.83 -10.00
N GLN A 251 -17.98 1.77 -9.68
CA GLN A 251 -16.99 2.22 -10.66
C GLN A 251 -16.08 1.06 -11.08
N PRO A 252 -15.78 0.87 -12.38
CA PRO A 252 -14.84 -0.17 -12.82
C PRO A 252 -13.43 0.13 -12.32
N VAL A 253 -12.71 -0.92 -11.95
CA VAL A 253 -11.32 -0.85 -11.48
C VAL A 253 -10.49 -1.95 -12.13
N HIS A 254 -9.23 -1.64 -12.39
CA HIS A 254 -8.23 -2.59 -12.88
C HIS A 254 -7.07 -2.60 -11.90
N LEU A 255 -6.78 -3.79 -11.37
CA LEU A 255 -5.68 -4.06 -10.48
C LEU A 255 -4.49 -4.53 -11.33
N LEU A 256 -3.35 -3.90 -11.13
CA LEU A 256 -2.11 -4.22 -11.79
C LEU A 256 -1.10 -4.69 -10.76
N GLY A 257 -0.38 -5.76 -11.05
CA GLY A 257 0.71 -6.17 -10.18
C GLY A 257 1.18 -7.59 -10.41
N PHE A 258 1.88 -8.08 -9.40
CA PHE A 258 2.59 -9.34 -9.40
C PHE A 258 2.08 -10.18 -8.22
N PRO A 259 1.12 -11.11 -8.44
CA PRO A 259 0.66 -11.98 -7.37
C PRO A 259 1.82 -12.86 -6.89
N GLY A 260 2.04 -12.88 -5.57
CA GLY A 260 3.22 -13.51 -4.95
C GLY A 260 3.41 -15.00 -5.31
N VAL A 261 2.33 -15.73 -5.58
CA VAL A 261 2.35 -17.15 -6.00
C VAL A 261 2.96 -17.40 -7.38
N VAL A 262 3.02 -16.39 -8.24
CA VAL A 262 3.48 -16.51 -9.64
C VAL A 262 5.01 -16.34 -9.76
N MET A 263 5.68 -15.84 -8.73
CA MET A 263 7.14 -15.59 -8.74
C MET A 263 8.01 -16.79 -8.37
N TYR A 264 7.42 -17.85 -7.80
CA TYR A 264 8.15 -18.99 -7.23
C TYR A 264 7.88 -20.33 -7.92
N HIS A 265 7.06 -20.37 -8.97
CA HIS A 265 6.73 -21.63 -9.63
C HIS A 265 7.64 -21.87 -10.84
N ASP A 266 8.43 -22.94 -10.80
CA ASP A 266 9.32 -23.40 -11.89
C ASP A 266 8.58 -23.78 -13.19
N LEU A 267 7.25 -23.68 -13.25
CA LEU A 267 6.42 -24.01 -14.41
C LEU A 267 6.16 -22.80 -15.33
N LEU A 268 6.52 -21.59 -14.93
CA LEU A 268 6.30 -20.38 -15.72
C LEU A 268 7.60 -19.96 -16.42
N ASP A 269 7.50 -19.58 -17.70
CA ASP A 269 8.64 -19.04 -18.45
C ASP A 269 9.21 -17.82 -17.70
N LYS A 270 10.53 -17.81 -17.48
CA LYS A 270 11.26 -16.69 -16.86
C LYS A 270 11.02 -15.36 -17.58
N ARG A 271 10.58 -15.40 -18.85
CA ARG A 271 10.17 -14.22 -19.63
C ARG A 271 8.82 -13.64 -19.20
N SER A 272 7.89 -14.46 -18.75
CA SER A 272 6.56 -14.04 -18.26
C SER A 272 6.57 -13.57 -16.81
N ALA A 273 7.63 -13.89 -16.05
CA ALA A 273 7.77 -13.54 -14.63
C ALA A 273 7.84 -12.02 -14.35
N VAL A 274 8.01 -11.20 -15.37
CA VAL A 274 8.17 -9.73 -15.27
C VAL A 274 7.03 -8.98 -15.94
N GLU A 275 6.00 -9.70 -16.39
CA GLU A 275 4.77 -9.12 -16.90
C GLU A 275 3.73 -8.98 -15.80
N ALA A 276 3.27 -7.75 -15.53
CA ALA A 276 2.22 -7.50 -14.56
C ALA A 276 0.88 -8.11 -15.02
N SER A 277 0.23 -8.85 -14.13
CA SER A 277 -1.14 -9.33 -14.33
C SER A 277 -2.14 -8.17 -14.24
N ILE A 278 -3.26 -8.32 -14.94
CA ILE A 278 -4.39 -7.38 -14.87
C ILE A 278 -5.60 -8.13 -14.35
N THR A 279 -6.12 -7.73 -13.20
CA THR A 279 -7.39 -8.23 -12.67
C THR A 279 -8.42 -7.11 -12.74
N SER A 280 -9.58 -7.39 -13.33
CA SER A 280 -10.62 -6.37 -13.50
C SER A 280 -11.80 -6.67 -12.59
N GLY A 281 -12.38 -5.62 -12.01
CA GLY A 281 -13.60 -5.71 -11.23
C GLY A 281 -14.24 -4.35 -11.06
N ARG A 282 -14.96 -4.19 -9.96
CA ARG A 282 -15.71 -2.99 -9.59
C ARG A 282 -15.50 -2.69 -8.13
N ILE A 283 -15.74 -1.44 -7.78
CA ILE A 283 -15.69 -0.98 -6.40
C ILE A 283 -16.97 -1.44 -5.69
N SER A 284 -16.81 -2.36 -4.74
CA SER A 284 -17.91 -3.01 -4.03
C SER A 284 -18.28 -2.27 -2.74
N SER A 285 -17.31 -1.62 -2.09
CA SER A 285 -17.53 -0.84 -0.87
C SER A 285 -16.45 0.21 -0.66
N VAL A 286 -16.78 1.31 0.01
CA VAL A 286 -15.80 2.24 0.59
C VAL A 286 -16.09 2.28 2.09
N ARG A 287 -15.11 1.87 2.89
CA ARG A 287 -15.19 1.78 4.35
C ARG A 287 -14.10 2.64 4.98
N ALA A 288 -14.11 2.73 6.30
CA ALA A 288 -12.99 3.29 7.05
C ALA A 288 -12.33 2.18 7.89
N ASP A 289 -11.02 2.22 8.02
CA ASP A 289 -10.29 1.38 8.97
C ASP A 289 -10.58 1.78 10.42
N ALA A 290 -10.00 1.05 11.38
CA ALA A 290 -10.17 1.31 12.82
C ALA A 290 -9.73 2.73 13.27
N ARG A 291 -9.06 3.50 12.40
CA ARG A 291 -8.58 4.87 12.64
C ARG A 291 -9.21 5.91 11.73
N GLY A 292 -10.21 5.54 10.93
CA GLY A 292 -10.91 6.46 10.04
C GLY A 292 -10.27 6.63 8.66
N ALA A 293 -9.20 5.91 8.31
CA ALA A 293 -8.62 5.99 6.98
C ALA A 293 -9.50 5.26 5.95
N PRO A 294 -9.72 5.83 4.75
CA PRO A 294 -10.58 5.21 3.74
C PRO A 294 -9.97 3.90 3.22
N VAL A 295 -10.79 2.87 3.10
CA VAL A 295 -10.47 1.55 2.55
C VAL A 295 -11.44 1.26 1.42
N ILE A 296 -10.89 1.08 0.22
CA ILE A 296 -11.66 0.71 -0.98
C ILE A 296 -11.68 -0.81 -1.08
N GLN A 297 -12.87 -1.39 -1.14
CA GLN A 297 -13.08 -2.81 -1.38
C GLN A 297 -13.50 -3.03 -2.83
N THR A 298 -12.97 -4.08 -3.43
CA THR A 298 -13.27 -4.49 -4.81
C THR A 298 -13.90 -5.89 -4.83
N ASP A 299 -14.52 -6.28 -5.94
CA ASP A 299 -15.01 -7.65 -6.21
C ASP A 299 -14.08 -8.48 -7.13
N ALA A 300 -12.96 -7.87 -7.53
CA ALA A 300 -11.88 -8.48 -8.31
C ALA A 300 -11.08 -9.52 -7.53
#